data_AF-A0A0D8BSN9-F1
#
_entry.id   AF-A0A0D8BSN9-F1
#
_cell.length_a   1.000
_cell.length_b   1.000
_cell.length_c   1.000
_cell.angle_alpha   90.00
_cell.angle_beta   90.00
_cell.angle_gamma   90.00
#
_symmetry.space_group_name_H-M   'P 1'
#
loop_
_entity.id
_entity.type
_entity.pdbx_description
1 polymer ?
#
loop_
_entity_poly.entity_id
_entity_poly.type
_entity_poly.pdbx_seq_one_letter_code
_entity_poly.pdbx_strand_id
1 'polypeptide(L)'
;MEIRKSNDSEYKKILSLTPQALFEGTLGEAKRSDEKVKRLIEPVLQKGGYYLIATDGDHLMGWILIGESKDPFTEKNIWIYLRIVCVRGI
;
A
#
# COMPACT_ATOMS: atom_id res chain seq x y z
N MET A 1 -18.31 -7.04 -5.55
CA MET A 1 -16.86 -6.82 -5.60
C MET A 1 -16.46 -5.87 -6.72
N GLU A 2 -15.81 -4.76 -6.37
CA GLU A 2 -15.27 -3.74 -7.28
C GLU A 2 -13.77 -3.54 -7.00
N ILE A 3 -12.96 -3.28 -8.05
CA ILE A 3 -11.57 -2.82 -7.90
C ILE A 3 -11.46 -1.41 -8.50
N ARG A 4 -11.07 -0.43 -7.67
CA ARG A 4 -10.94 0.96 -8.10
C ARG A 4 -9.85 1.71 -7.34
N LYS A 5 -9.56 2.94 -7.73
CA LYS A 5 -8.69 3.83 -6.94
C LYS A 5 -9.37 4.20 -5.62
N SER A 6 -8.57 4.31 -4.56
CA SER A 6 -9.05 4.80 -3.26
C SER A 6 -9.42 6.28 -3.33
N ASN A 7 -10.46 6.69 -2.62
CA ASN A 7 -10.71 8.09 -2.29
C ASN A 7 -9.92 8.52 -1.03
N ASP A 8 -9.99 9.81 -0.67
CA ASP A 8 -9.23 10.37 0.47
C ASP A 8 -9.56 9.72 1.83
N SER A 9 -10.82 9.32 2.04
CA SER A 9 -11.24 8.68 3.29
C SER A 9 -10.71 7.25 3.41
N GLU A 10 -10.76 6.51 2.30
CA GLU A 10 -10.24 5.15 2.20
C GLU A 10 -8.72 5.16 2.28
N TYR A 11 -8.07 6.15 1.68
CA TYR A 11 -6.64 6.38 1.78
C TYR A 11 -6.19 6.53 3.24
N LYS A 12 -6.87 7.37 4.03
CA LYS A 12 -6.57 7.52 5.47
C LYS A 12 -6.76 6.21 6.23
N LYS A 13 -7.81 5.45 5.91
CA LYS A 13 -8.06 4.13 6.50
C LYS A 13 -6.93 3.14 6.15
N ILE A 14 -6.51 3.09 4.89
CA ILE A 14 -5.40 2.26 4.42
C ILE A 14 -4.11 2.60 5.16
N LEU A 15 -3.76 3.89 5.25
CA LEU A 15 -2.56 4.33 5.96
C LEU A 15 -2.57 3.89 7.43
N SER A 16 -3.73 3.95 8.09
CA SER A 16 -3.88 3.47 9.47
C SER A 16 -3.71 1.96 9.61
N LEU A 17 -4.08 1.17 8.60
CA LEU A 17 -4.01 -0.29 8.62
C LEU A 17 -2.67 -0.84 8.11
N THR A 18 -1.90 -0.02 7.39
CA THR A 18 -0.66 -0.43 6.73
C THR A 18 0.41 -0.97 7.68
N PRO A 19 0.69 -0.38 8.87
CA PRO A 19 1.68 -0.92 9.79
C PRO A 19 1.35 -2.34 10.25
N GLN A 20 0.07 -2.61 10.50
CA GLN A 20 -0.40 -3.95 10.87
C GLN A 20 -0.29 -4.91 9.67
N ALA A 21 -0.73 -4.50 8.48
CA ALA A 21 -0.64 -5.31 7.28
C ALA A 21 0.81 -5.67 6.89
N LEU A 22 1.76 -4.76 7.13
CA LEU A 22 3.19 -5.04 6.92
C LEU A 22 3.75 -6.00 7.98
N PHE A 23 3.36 -5.84 9.24
CA PHE A 23 3.74 -6.78 10.31
C PHE A 23 3.24 -8.20 9.99
N GLU A 24 1.97 -8.34 9.62
CA GLU A 24 1.37 -9.63 9.24
C GLU A 24 2.00 -10.19 7.96
N GLY A 25 2.17 -9.36 6.92
CA GLY A 25 2.74 -9.74 5.63
C GLY A 25 4.22 -10.11 5.67
N THR A 26 4.92 -9.81 6.77
CA THR A 26 6.31 -10.18 7.01
C THR A 26 6.46 -11.22 8.12
N LEU A 27 5.36 -11.89 8.52
CA LEU A 27 5.36 -12.90 9.59
C LEU A 27 5.91 -12.37 10.93
N GLY A 28 5.74 -11.08 11.20
CA GLY A 28 6.19 -10.42 12.43
C GLY A 28 7.59 -9.80 12.35
N GLU A 29 8.31 -9.94 11.24
CA GLU A 29 9.67 -9.40 11.08
C GLU A 29 9.69 -7.88 10.91
N ALA A 30 8.69 -7.29 10.24
CA ALA A 30 8.61 -5.85 10.11
C ALA A 30 8.11 -5.21 11.41
N LYS A 31 8.90 -4.31 11.98
CA LYS A 31 8.45 -3.50 13.13
C LYS A 31 7.22 -2.67 12.74
N ARG A 32 6.19 -2.67 13.59
CA ARG A 32 4.98 -1.81 13.51
C ARG A 32 5.27 -0.31 13.72
N SER A 33 6.42 0.20 13.30
CA SER A 33 6.74 1.62 13.44
C SER A 33 6.18 2.39 12.25
N ASP A 34 5.16 3.20 12.48
CA ASP A 34 4.53 4.08 11.48
C ASP A 34 5.55 4.92 10.70
N GLU A 35 6.66 5.33 11.33
CA GLU A 35 7.72 6.11 10.70
C GLU A 35 8.43 5.36 9.56
N LYS A 36 8.75 4.08 9.74
CA LYS A 36 9.39 3.28 8.67
C LYS A 36 8.43 3.01 7.52
N VAL A 37 7.16 2.77 7.86
CA VAL A 37 6.08 2.56 6.89
C VAL A 37 5.90 3.80 6.03
N LYS A 38 5.81 4.99 6.65
CA LYS A 38 5.74 6.26 5.94
C LYS A 38 6.94 6.47 5.03
N ARG A 39 8.17 6.24 5.51
CA ARG A 39 9.40 6.37 4.70
C ARG A 39 9.43 5.48 3.46
N LEU A 40 8.76 4.33 3.48
CA LEU A 40 8.67 3.43 2.32
C LEU A 40 7.60 3.90 1.32
N ILE A 41 6.49 4.45 1.82
CA ILE A 41 5.28 4.70 1.03
C ILE A 41 5.24 6.12 0.49
N GLU A 42 5.63 7.12 1.28
CA GLU A 42 5.64 8.53 0.87
C GLU A 42 6.40 8.76 -0.44
N PRO A 43 7.61 8.20 -0.66
CA PRO A 43 8.33 8.41 -1.91
C PRO A 43 7.61 7.82 -3.12
N VAL A 44 6.88 6.72 -2.92
CA VAL A 44 6.09 6.07 -3.98
C VAL A 44 4.89 6.94 -4.36
N LEU A 45 4.18 7.48 -3.37
CA LEU A 45 3.04 8.36 -3.58
C LEU A 45 3.44 9.71 -4.19
N GLN A 46 4.55 10.30 -3.74
CA GLN A 46 5.08 11.55 -4.29
C GLN A 46 5.46 11.42 -5.78
N LYS A 47 5.81 10.22 -6.23
CA LYS A 47 6.10 9.92 -7.64
C LYS A 47 4.87 9.59 -8.49
N GLY A 48 3.66 9.83 -7.96
CA GLY A 48 2.40 9.53 -8.64
C GLY A 48 1.89 8.11 -8.41
N GLY A 49 2.49 7.37 -7.48
CA GLY A 49 1.95 6.10 -7.02
C GLY A 49 0.57 6.28 -6.38
N TYR A 50 -0.27 5.26 -6.50
CA TYR A 50 -1.64 5.28 -6.02
C TYR A 50 -2.06 3.92 -5.46
N TYR A 51 -3.07 3.93 -4.60
CA TYR A 51 -3.70 2.72 -4.11
C TYR A 51 -4.84 2.28 -5.02
N LEU A 52 -4.83 1.00 -5.38
CA LEU A 52 -6.05 0.29 -5.79
C LEU A 52 -6.64 -0.42 -4.59
N ILE A 53 -7.95 -0.39 -4.46
CA ILE A 53 -8.69 -1.09 -3.42
C ILE A 53 -9.63 -2.11 -4.02
N ALA A 54 -9.82 -3.21 -3.31
CA ALA A 54 -10.91 -4.14 -3.56
C ALA A 54 -11.99 -3.89 -2.50
N THR A 55 -13.21 -3.64 -2.95
CA THR A 55 -14.37 -3.45 -2.06
C THR A 55 -15.47 -4.45 -2.38
N ASP A 56 -16.24 -4.81 -1.36
CA ASP A 56 -17.52 -5.50 -1.54
C ASP A 56 -18.63 -4.69 -0.86
N GLY A 57 -19.40 -3.96 -1.67
CA GLY A 57 -20.22 -2.86 -1.18
C GLY A 57 -19.35 -1.78 -0.53
N ASP A 58 -19.68 -1.39 0.70
CA ASP A 58 -18.93 -0.42 1.50
C ASP A 58 -17.77 -1.05 2.30
N HIS A 59 -17.55 -2.36 2.15
CA HIS A 59 -16.52 -3.06 2.89
C HIS A 59 -15.19 -3.07 2.14
N LEU A 60 -14.12 -2.57 2.77
CA LEU A 60 -12.76 -2.60 2.23
C LEU A 60 -12.14 -3.99 2.45
N MET A 61 -12.05 -4.77 1.38
CA MET A 61 -11.50 -6.13 1.41
C MET A 61 -9.96 -6.17 1.34
N GLY A 62 -9.36 -5.15 0.73
CA GLY A 62 -7.90 -5.05 0.61
C GLY A 62 -7.46 -3.92 -0.30
N TRP A 63 -6.15 -3.69 -0.38
CA TRP A 63 -5.56 -2.66 -1.21
C TRP A 63 -4.22 -3.11 -1.80
N ILE A 64 -3.73 -2.43 -2.83
CA ILE A 64 -2.41 -2.61 -3.44
C ILE A 64 -1.82 -1.23 -3.69
N LEU A 65 -0.56 -0.99 -3.29
CA LEU A 65 0.17 0.22 -3.66
C LEU A 65 0.86 0.00 -5.00
N ILE A 66 0.49 0.80 -5.99
CA ILE A 66 1.12 0.80 -7.31
C ILE A 66 2.01 2.04 -7.40
N GLY A 67 3.25 1.85 -7.81
CA GLY A 67 4.21 2.93 -7.95
C GLY A 67 5.18 2.71 -9.09
N GLU A 68 5.56 3.81 -9.73
CA GLU A 68 6.71 3.81 -10.63
C GLU A 68 7.98 4.03 -9.80
N SER A 69 9.00 3.20 -10.04
CA SER A 69 10.34 3.45 -9.53
C SER A 69 11.32 3.47 -10.68
N LYS A 70 12.34 4.31 -10.56
CA LYS A 70 13.47 4.24 -11.47
C LYS A 70 14.39 3.12 -10.99
N ASP A 71 14.86 2.32 -11.93
CA ASP A 71 15.99 1.44 -11.69
C ASP A 71 17.23 2.29 -11.36
N PRO A 72 17.89 2.09 -10.21
CA PRO A 72 19.03 2.91 -9.83
C PRO A 72 20.29 2.65 -10.68
N PHE A 73 20.31 1.60 -11.51
CA PHE A 73 21.48 1.24 -12.34
C PHE A 73 21.30 1.62 -13.82
N THR A 74 20.07 1.60 -14.32
CA THR A 74 19.76 1.79 -15.74
C THR A 74 18.91 3.04 -16.02
N GLU A 75 18.46 3.73 -14.97
CA GLU A 75 17.54 4.89 -15.01
C GLU A 75 16.23 4.65 -15.78
N LYS A 76 15.95 3.40 -16.17
CA LYS A 76 14.71 3.02 -16.82
C LYS A 76 13.58 3.02 -15.80
N ASN A 77 12.40 3.46 -16.23
CA ASN A 77 11.19 3.34 -15.42
C ASN A 77 10.84 1.85 -15.30
N ILE A 78 10.87 1.33 -14.08
CA ILE A 78 10.38 0.00 -13.73
C ILE A 78 9.11 0.18 -12.90
N TRP A 79 8.07 -0.59 -13.22
CA TRP A 79 6.89 -0.68 -12.38
C TRP A 79 7.23 -1.50 -11.13
N ILE A 80 7.20 -0.88 -9.95
CA ILE A 80 7.33 -1.61 -8.69
C ILE A 80 5.93 -1.88 -8.15
N TYR A 81 5.62 -3.17 -8.04
CA TYR A 81 4.41 -3.63 -7.37
C TYR A 81 4.73 -3.84 -5.89
N LEU A 82 4.37 -2.89 -5.04
CA LEU A 82 4.38 -3.13 -3.60
C LEU A 82 3.06 -3.79 -3.21
N ARG A 83 3.09 -5.11 -3.16
CA ARG A 83 1.97 -5.94 -2.73
C ARG A 83 1.85 -5.88 -1.21
N ILE A 84 0.91 -5.08 -0.71
CA ILE A 84 0.45 -5.13 0.69
C ILE A 84 -0.88 -5.88 0.64
N VAL A 85 -1.03 -7.00 1.35
CA VAL A 85 -2.22 -7.88 1.21
C VAL A 85 -2.97 -8.00 2.53
N CYS A 86 -4.27 -7.73 2.42
CA CYS A 86 -5.39 -8.28 3.19
C CYS A 86 -5.24 -8.36 4.72
N VAL A 87 -5.86 -7.40 5.41
CA VAL A 87 -6.23 -7.59 6.82
C VAL A 87 -7.48 -8.48 6.83
N ARG A 88 -7.31 -9.78 7.03
CA ARG A 88 -8.40 -10.66 7.44
C ARG A 88 -8.66 -10.39 8.92
N GLY A 89 -9.65 -9.55 9.23
CA GLY A 89 -10.02 -9.28 10.63
C GLY A 89 -10.84 -8.03 10.92
N ILE A 90 -11.47 -7.39 9.93
CA ILE A 90 -12.48 -6.33 10.15
C ILE A 90 -13.81 -6.82 9.59
#